data_AF-A0A0M8TC41-F1
#
_entry.id   AF-A0A0M8TC41-F1
#
_cell.length_a   1.000
_cell.length_b   1.000
_cell.length_c   1.000
_cell.angle_alpha   90.00
_cell.angle_beta   90.00
_cell.angle_gamma   90.00
#
_symmetry.space_group_name_H-M   'P 1'
#
loop_
_entity.id
_entity.type
_entity.pdbx_description
1 polymer ?
#
loop_
_entity_poly.entity_id
_entity_poly.type
_entity_poly.pdbx_seq_one_letter_code
_entity_poly.pdbx_strand_id
1 'polypeptide(L)'
;MTSLDLTGLSAGPAQVWGGIRLVPLLRAEPVAGLRLSREVYADPVGADVRLNHTTRYTSYIPHGFVADWSGEGPSAAYGTALGDAPASRLALHRMAKRRPGNRLRFLPLHLALEGYLALHFGGPCVQWDTWSRQALRGGLSPRVESAYLGADVPQLADALRVFEIHPGQCGVLVYAADALGAAFAVPHPDDYRALHATLLQDLFGELIHQYAQYGRPIAEFTARVDDRHVRTLADLRAAARAQERAWREAHDTVMAAELYDTSYAFSRVYRMGGFDLWRFLPPFHRGGAAQHIGEAITDRKGRVAYLKTFRLSENQVRRGHLLQSLAAHDWDPVRTAEALGTVPEELTRRIRNAGFAALLRHPR
;
A
#
# COMPACT_ATOMS: atom_id res chain seq x y z
N MET A 1 -1.88 -4.97 17.33
CA MET A 1 -2.49 -5.35 16.04
C MET A 1 -1.42 -6.09 15.26
N THR A 2 -1.75 -7.26 14.71
CA THR A 2 -0.79 -8.15 14.01
C THR A 2 -1.31 -8.61 12.65
N SER A 3 -2.57 -8.37 12.31
CA SER A 3 -3.16 -8.66 10.99
C SER A 3 -4.10 -7.53 10.57
N LEU A 4 -4.51 -7.54 9.30
CA LEU A 4 -5.53 -6.64 8.76
C LEU A 4 -6.92 -7.21 9.06
N ASP A 5 -7.72 -6.51 9.87
CA ASP A 5 -9.13 -6.87 10.06
C ASP A 5 -9.97 -6.25 8.93
N LEU A 6 -10.20 -7.04 7.88
CA LEU A 6 -11.02 -6.67 6.73
C LEU A 6 -12.53 -6.87 6.97
N THR A 7 -12.95 -7.15 8.20
CA THR A 7 -14.37 -7.31 8.55
C THR A 7 -15.18 -6.08 8.10
N GLY A 8 -16.25 -6.34 7.34
CA GLY A 8 -17.11 -5.30 6.78
C GLY A 8 -16.70 -4.83 5.37
N LEU A 9 -15.60 -5.34 4.81
CA LEU A 9 -15.31 -5.32 3.39
C LEU A 9 -15.60 -6.69 2.80
N SER A 10 -16.35 -6.75 1.71
CA SER A 10 -16.66 -7.99 1.01
C SER A 10 -16.32 -7.87 -0.47
N ALA A 11 -15.63 -8.87 -1.02
CA ALA A 11 -15.41 -8.95 -2.47
C ALA A 11 -16.75 -9.08 -3.22
N GLY A 12 -16.92 -8.23 -4.23
CA GLY A 12 -17.97 -8.35 -5.24
C GLY A 12 -17.47 -9.07 -6.49
N PRO A 13 -18.31 -9.15 -7.55
CA PRO A 13 -17.96 -9.83 -8.78
C PRO A 13 -16.78 -9.11 -9.47
N ALA A 14 -15.78 -9.88 -9.89
CA ALA A 14 -14.64 -9.33 -10.61
C ALA A 14 -15.01 -8.85 -12.01
N GLN A 15 -14.36 -7.79 -12.46
CA GLN A 15 -14.38 -7.33 -13.85
C GLN A 15 -12.97 -7.49 -14.43
N VAL A 16 -12.88 -8.02 -15.65
CA VAL A 16 -11.60 -8.33 -16.30
C VAL A 16 -11.46 -7.52 -17.58
N TRP A 17 -10.30 -6.90 -17.77
CA TRP A 17 -9.91 -6.24 -19.01
C TRP A 17 -8.51 -6.70 -19.40
N GLY A 18 -8.45 -7.60 -20.38
CA GLY A 18 -7.24 -8.27 -20.82
C GLY A 18 -6.47 -8.92 -19.67
N GLY A 19 -5.27 -8.42 -19.34
CA GLY A 19 -4.41 -8.93 -18.27
C GLY A 19 -4.72 -8.39 -16.87
N ILE A 20 -5.73 -7.52 -16.73
CA ILE A 20 -6.08 -6.86 -15.47
C ILE A 20 -7.41 -7.40 -14.95
N ARG A 21 -7.44 -7.80 -13.68
CA ARG A 21 -8.68 -8.12 -12.94
C ARG A 21 -8.87 -7.11 -11.82
N LEU A 22 -10.05 -6.50 -11.78
CA LEU A 22 -10.47 -5.56 -10.74
C LEU A 22 -11.57 -6.22 -9.91
N VAL A 23 -11.32 -6.41 -8.62
CA VAL A 23 -12.30 -6.99 -7.69
C VAL A 23 -12.84 -5.88 -6.79
N PRO A 24 -14.12 -5.50 -6.91
CA PRO A 24 -14.70 -4.46 -6.09
C PRO A 24 -14.76 -4.89 -4.62
N LEU A 25 -14.44 -3.97 -3.72
CA LEU A 25 -14.64 -4.13 -2.28
C LEU A 25 -15.87 -3.36 -1.86
N LEU A 26 -16.87 -4.07 -1.36
CA LEU A 26 -18.18 -3.53 -0.98
C LEU A 26 -18.29 -3.41 0.53
N ARG A 27 -19.01 -2.40 1.00
CA ARG A 27 -19.50 -2.32 2.39
C ARG A 27 -21.02 -2.32 2.39
N ALA A 28 -21.62 -3.02 3.35
CA ALA A 28 -23.07 -2.92 3.58
C ALA A 28 -23.46 -1.51 4.05
N GLU A 29 -22.64 -0.94 4.95
CA GLU A 29 -22.78 0.42 5.45
C GLU A 29 -21.43 1.14 5.38
N PRO A 30 -21.40 2.42 4.94
CA PRO A 30 -20.18 3.22 4.99
C PRO A 30 -19.66 3.38 6.42
N VAL A 31 -18.35 3.62 6.55
CA VAL A 31 -17.75 3.92 7.85
C VAL A 31 -18.15 5.33 8.28
N ALA A 32 -18.96 5.42 9.34
CA ALA A 32 -19.43 6.69 9.87
C ALA A 32 -18.30 7.52 10.50
N GLY A 33 -18.38 8.84 10.36
CA GLY A 33 -17.48 9.78 11.04
C GLY A 33 -16.07 9.88 10.44
N LEU A 34 -15.81 9.29 9.27
CA LEU A 34 -14.56 9.45 8.53
C LEU A 34 -14.84 9.61 7.04
N ARG A 35 -14.28 10.66 6.44
CA ARG A 35 -14.28 10.87 4.99
C ARG A 35 -12.86 11.05 4.48
N LEU A 36 -12.61 10.60 3.24
CA LEU A 36 -11.36 10.84 2.53
C LEU A 36 -11.60 11.71 1.30
N SER A 37 -10.76 12.71 1.12
CA SER A 37 -10.70 13.49 -0.13
C SER A 37 -9.27 13.59 -0.65
N ARG A 38 -9.15 13.92 -1.94
CA ARG A 38 -7.88 14.15 -2.61
C ARG A 38 -7.42 15.59 -2.41
N GLU A 39 -6.14 15.76 -2.08
CA GLU A 39 -5.42 17.04 -2.23
C GLU A 39 -4.48 16.91 -3.41
N VAL A 40 -4.65 17.76 -4.44
CA VAL A 40 -3.82 17.77 -5.64
C VAL A 40 -2.67 18.76 -5.47
N TYR A 41 -1.47 18.38 -5.93
CA TYR A 41 -0.30 19.26 -5.93
C TYR A 41 -0.01 19.77 -7.34
N ALA A 42 0.32 21.07 -7.45
CA ALA A 42 0.57 21.73 -8.74
C ALA A 42 1.87 21.27 -9.43
N ASP A 43 2.88 20.89 -8.64
CA ASP A 43 4.12 20.28 -9.14
C ASP A 43 4.38 18.97 -8.37
N PRO A 44 3.97 17.82 -8.94
CA PRO A 44 4.13 16.54 -8.29
C PRO A 44 5.56 16.00 -8.41
N VAL A 45 6.38 16.51 -9.33
CA VAL A 45 7.74 16.01 -9.58
C VAL A 45 8.73 16.77 -8.71
N GLY A 46 9.62 16.05 -8.04
CA GLY A 46 10.72 16.71 -7.35
C GLY A 46 10.33 17.40 -6.03
N ALA A 47 9.20 17.01 -5.43
CA ALA A 47 8.78 17.58 -4.16
C ALA A 47 9.78 17.22 -3.05
N ASP A 48 10.22 18.22 -2.31
CA ASP A 48 11.10 18.06 -1.14
C ASP A 48 10.25 17.69 0.08
N VAL A 49 10.39 16.45 0.54
CA VAL A 49 9.75 15.98 1.77
C VAL A 49 10.77 15.99 2.90
N ARG A 50 10.48 16.79 3.93
CA ARG A 50 11.28 16.81 5.16
C ARG A 50 10.79 15.73 6.12
N LEU A 51 11.69 14.82 6.48
CA LEU A 51 11.43 13.78 7.48
C LEU A 51 11.68 14.32 8.90
N ASN A 52 12.74 15.11 9.06
CA ASN A 52 13.11 15.82 10.28
C ASN A 52 13.93 17.08 9.91
N HIS A 53 14.60 17.71 10.88
CA HIS A 53 15.39 18.92 10.65
C HIS A 53 16.59 18.72 9.71
N THR A 54 17.12 17.50 9.62
CA THR A 54 18.38 17.18 8.93
C THR A 54 18.20 16.27 7.71
N THR A 55 17.07 15.59 7.59
CA THR A 55 16.83 14.57 6.56
C THR A 55 15.68 14.96 5.66
N ARG A 56 15.95 14.91 4.35
CA ARG A 56 15.01 15.23 3.28
C ARG A 56 15.15 14.20 2.17
N TYR A 57 14.06 13.96 1.45
CA TYR A 57 14.12 13.23 0.20
C TYR A 57 13.27 13.92 -0.85
N THR A 58 13.65 13.70 -2.10
CA THR A 58 12.93 14.18 -3.27
C THR A 58 12.15 13.02 -3.86
N SER A 59 10.87 13.21 -4.16
CA SER A 59 10.04 12.15 -4.71
C SER A 59 8.90 12.70 -5.57
N TYR A 60 8.25 11.80 -6.30
CA TYR A 60 7.06 12.08 -7.08
C TYR A 60 5.80 11.93 -6.21
N ILE A 61 5.09 13.03 -5.98
CA ILE A 61 3.90 13.11 -5.12
C ILE A 61 2.73 13.63 -5.94
N PRO A 62 1.95 12.74 -6.58
CA PRO A 62 0.86 13.18 -7.45
C PRO A 62 -0.31 13.78 -6.68
N HIS A 63 -0.51 13.32 -5.44
CA HIS A 63 -1.61 13.74 -4.59
C HIS A 63 -1.33 13.36 -3.13
N GLY A 64 -2.05 14.02 -2.22
CA GLY A 64 -2.25 13.59 -0.84
C GLY A 64 -3.69 13.17 -0.62
N PHE A 65 -3.93 12.42 0.47
CA PHE A 65 -5.28 12.21 0.98
C PHE A 65 -5.48 13.06 2.23
N VAL A 66 -6.69 13.59 2.37
CA VAL A 66 -7.13 14.32 3.55
C VAL A 66 -8.17 13.46 4.25
N ALA A 67 -7.82 12.97 5.43
CA ALA A 67 -8.76 12.35 6.34
C ALA A 67 -9.47 13.43 7.16
N ASP A 68 -10.79 13.43 7.13
CA ASP A 68 -11.66 14.28 7.93
C ASP A 68 -12.49 13.43 8.90
N TRP A 69 -12.30 13.66 10.20
CA TRP A 69 -13.05 13.00 11.28
C TRP A 69 -13.83 13.99 12.15
N SER A 70 -14.22 15.14 11.58
CA SER A 70 -14.97 16.18 12.29
C SER A 70 -16.39 15.80 12.70
N GLY A 71 -16.91 14.68 12.21
CA GLY A 71 -18.34 14.45 12.01
C GLY A 71 -19.29 14.75 13.18
N GLU A 72 -20.37 15.47 12.85
CA GLU A 72 -21.78 15.06 13.04
C GLU A 72 -22.60 15.59 11.83
N GLY A 73 -23.21 14.69 11.03
CA GLY A 73 -24.01 15.03 9.84
C GLY A 73 -23.44 14.54 8.49
N PRO A 74 -24.20 14.65 7.37
CA PRO A 74 -23.73 14.23 6.04
C PRO A 74 -22.53 15.07 5.62
N SER A 75 -21.33 14.54 5.87
CA SER A 75 -20.06 15.14 5.48
C SER A 75 -19.74 14.69 4.06
N ALA A 76 -19.69 15.62 3.11
CA ALA A 76 -19.23 15.38 1.76
C ALA A 76 -17.70 15.44 1.70
N ALA A 77 -17.07 14.69 0.77
CA ALA A 77 -15.65 14.85 0.47
C ALA A 77 -15.42 16.29 -0.02
N TYR A 78 -14.87 17.15 0.82
CA TYR A 78 -14.52 18.52 0.43
C TYR A 78 -13.29 18.44 -0.48
N GLY A 79 -13.49 18.62 -1.78
CA GLY A 79 -12.41 18.79 -2.75
C GLY A 79 -11.64 20.05 -2.40
N THR A 80 -10.42 19.91 -1.87
CA THR A 80 -9.55 21.07 -1.62
C THR A 80 -8.88 21.44 -2.94
N ALA A 81 -9.57 22.22 -3.76
CA ALA A 81 -8.95 23.02 -4.82
C ALA A 81 -8.91 24.47 -4.34
N LEU A 82 -7.73 24.98 -4.00
CA LEU A 82 -7.51 26.39 -3.71
C LEU A 82 -6.23 26.87 -4.43
N GLY A 83 -6.41 27.51 -5.59
CA GLY A 83 -5.58 28.64 -6.04
C GLY A 83 -4.83 28.51 -7.36
N ASP A 84 -5.03 29.50 -8.25
CA ASP A 84 -4.26 29.83 -9.46
C ASP A 84 -2.93 30.57 -9.16
N ALA A 85 -2.21 30.20 -8.10
CA ALA A 85 -0.95 30.86 -7.74
C ALA A 85 0.25 30.22 -8.47
N PRO A 86 1.20 31.00 -9.04
CA PRO A 86 2.36 30.46 -9.73
C PRO A 86 3.27 29.66 -8.78
N ALA A 87 3.80 28.56 -9.30
CA ALA A 87 4.43 27.48 -8.55
C ALA A 87 5.74 27.92 -7.85
N SER A 88 5.79 27.73 -6.54
CA SER A 88 7.05 27.58 -5.81
C SER A 88 7.21 26.10 -5.43
N ARG A 89 8.44 25.58 -5.50
CA ARG A 89 8.79 24.22 -5.08
C ARG A 89 8.14 23.93 -3.72
N LEU A 90 7.15 23.04 -3.70
CA LEU A 90 6.40 22.73 -2.49
C LEU A 90 7.30 21.93 -1.55
N ALA A 91 7.89 22.61 -0.56
CA ALA A 91 8.52 21.94 0.56
C ALA A 91 7.41 21.29 1.40
N LEU A 92 7.20 19.98 1.23
CA LEU A 92 6.22 19.23 2.00
C LEU A 92 6.84 18.87 3.34
N HIS A 93 6.52 19.70 4.33
CA HIS A 93 7.19 19.68 5.62
C HIS A 93 7.03 18.40 6.46
N ARG A 94 6.09 17.50 6.14
CA ARG A 94 5.84 16.20 6.83
C ARG A 94 4.99 15.24 5.99
N MET A 95 5.19 13.93 6.10
CA MET A 95 4.35 12.89 5.45
C MET A 95 2.90 12.87 5.94
N ALA A 96 2.68 13.12 7.23
CA ALA A 96 1.37 13.37 7.82
C ALA A 96 1.37 14.76 8.48
N LYS A 97 0.39 15.61 8.15
CA LYS A 97 0.29 16.98 8.65
C LYS A 97 -1.14 17.27 9.05
N ARG A 98 -1.31 17.66 10.32
CA ARG A 98 -2.57 18.17 10.82
C ARG A 98 -2.96 19.43 10.07
N ARG A 99 -4.23 19.52 9.66
CA ARG A 99 -4.86 20.70 9.08
C ARG A 99 -5.78 21.34 10.13
N PRO A 100 -6.21 22.60 9.94
CA PRO A 100 -7.21 23.20 10.82
C PRO A 100 -8.47 22.33 10.93
N GLY A 101 -8.97 22.18 12.16
CA GLY A 101 -10.06 21.28 12.51
C GLY A 101 -9.62 19.83 12.75
N ASN A 102 -10.56 18.91 12.57
CA ASN A 102 -10.36 17.47 12.71
C ASN A 102 -9.94 16.85 11.38
N ARG A 103 -8.85 17.37 10.82
CA ARG A 103 -8.34 16.96 9.50
C ARG A 103 -6.85 16.62 9.52
N LEU A 104 -6.47 15.59 8.77
CA LEU A 104 -5.10 15.13 8.60
C LEU A 104 -4.83 14.92 7.11
N ARG A 105 -3.85 15.65 6.57
CA ARG A 105 -3.29 15.34 5.26
C ARG A 105 -2.21 14.28 5.42
N PHE A 106 -2.27 13.20 4.66
CA PHE A 106 -1.21 12.21 4.54
C PHE A 106 -0.90 11.91 3.07
N LEU A 107 0.27 11.37 2.80
CA LEU A 107 0.75 11.08 1.45
C LEU A 107 0.72 9.55 1.25
N PRO A 108 -0.20 9.00 0.43
CA PRO A 108 -0.45 7.56 0.36
C PRO A 108 0.77 6.81 -0.16
N LEU A 109 1.26 5.82 0.61
CA LEU A 109 2.45 5.02 0.25
C LEU A 109 3.68 5.86 -0.12
N HIS A 110 3.72 7.12 0.30
CA HIS A 110 4.59 8.09 -0.31
C HIS A 110 5.93 8.16 0.41
N LEU A 111 6.75 7.18 0.11
CA LEU A 111 8.20 7.11 0.30
C LEU A 111 8.68 6.26 -0.89
N ALA A 112 9.89 6.49 -1.41
CA ALA A 112 10.53 5.41 -2.15
C ALA A 112 10.47 4.17 -1.25
N LEU A 113 10.12 3.01 -1.78
CA LEU A 113 9.85 1.84 -0.95
C LEU A 113 11.00 1.55 0.03
N GLU A 114 12.25 1.72 -0.40
CA GLU A 114 13.40 1.61 0.50
C GLU A 114 13.39 2.65 1.63
N GLY A 115 12.97 3.88 1.37
CA GLY A 115 12.74 4.89 2.40
C GLY A 115 11.65 4.46 3.38
N TYR A 116 10.62 3.75 2.91
CA TYR A 116 9.61 3.14 3.78
C TYR A 116 10.22 2.07 4.69
N LEU A 117 10.97 1.13 4.11
CA LEU A 117 11.67 0.08 4.88
C LEU A 117 12.66 0.69 5.87
N ALA A 118 13.46 1.63 5.39
CA ALA A 118 14.52 2.27 6.16
C ALA A 118 13.99 3.01 7.40
N LEU A 119 12.89 3.77 7.24
CA LEU A 119 12.28 4.48 8.35
C LEU A 119 11.69 3.55 9.41
N HIS A 120 11.35 2.32 9.04
CA HIS A 120 10.82 1.35 9.98
C HIS A 120 11.92 0.68 10.81
N PHE A 121 13.05 0.34 10.18
CA PHE A 121 14.14 -0.38 10.86
C PHE A 121 15.15 0.54 11.55
N GLY A 122 15.14 1.84 11.25
CA GLY A 122 16.10 2.79 11.79
C GLY A 122 17.51 2.56 11.24
N GLY A 123 18.52 3.05 11.95
CA GLY A 123 19.93 2.81 11.64
C GLY A 123 20.68 2.27 12.85
N PRO A 124 21.99 1.96 12.71
CA PRO A 124 22.79 1.44 13.81
C PRO A 124 22.75 2.38 15.02
N CYS A 125 22.42 1.84 16.19
CA CYS A 125 22.32 2.60 17.44
C CYS A 125 23.65 2.64 18.20
N VAL A 126 24.56 1.70 17.93
CA VAL A 126 25.89 1.60 18.53
C VAL A 126 26.96 1.86 17.48
N GLN A 127 27.98 2.64 17.86
CA GLN A 127 29.09 2.98 16.97
C GLN A 127 30.08 1.82 16.85
N TRP A 128 29.86 0.95 15.87
CA TRP A 128 30.82 -0.07 15.46
C TRP A 128 31.82 0.47 14.42
N ASP A 129 33.01 -0.13 14.35
CA ASP A 129 34.07 0.29 13.42
C ASP A 129 33.70 0.10 11.94
N THR A 130 32.71 -0.75 11.66
CA THR A 130 32.27 -1.06 10.30
C THR A 130 31.23 -0.06 9.76
N TRP A 131 30.58 0.76 10.60
CA TRP A 131 29.50 1.67 10.18
C TRP A 131 29.96 3.13 10.03
N SER A 132 29.43 3.82 9.02
CA SER A 132 29.74 5.20 8.69
C SER A 132 29.14 6.17 9.70
N ARG A 133 29.89 7.23 10.04
CA ARG A 133 29.39 8.31 10.94
C ARG A 133 28.15 9.01 10.39
N GLN A 134 28.00 9.04 9.07
CA GLN A 134 26.81 9.58 8.41
C GLN A 134 25.60 8.68 8.63
N ALA A 135 25.73 7.34 8.52
CA ALA A 135 24.64 6.42 8.80
C ALA A 135 24.18 6.47 10.26
N LEU A 136 25.12 6.60 11.21
CA LEU A 136 24.82 6.75 12.63
C LEU A 136 24.05 8.05 12.94
N ARG A 137 24.38 9.15 12.26
CA ARG A 137 23.77 10.46 12.51
C ARG A 137 22.50 10.69 11.70
N GLY A 138 22.49 10.27 10.45
CA GLY A 138 21.47 10.57 9.45
C GLY A 138 20.53 9.40 9.15
N GLY A 139 20.80 8.22 9.69
CA GLY A 139 20.08 6.98 9.36
C GLY A 139 20.44 6.45 7.97
N LEU A 140 19.62 5.54 7.48
CA LEU A 140 19.77 4.92 6.17
C LEU A 140 19.52 5.96 5.05
N SER A 141 20.40 6.03 4.06
CA SER A 141 20.23 6.92 2.90
C SER A 141 19.20 6.35 1.92
N PRO A 142 18.26 7.15 1.40
CA PRO A 142 17.33 6.69 0.37
C PRO A 142 18.07 6.39 -0.95
N ARG A 143 17.70 5.32 -1.66
CA ARG A 143 18.09 5.09 -3.05
C ARG A 143 16.87 4.89 -3.95
N VAL A 144 17.17 4.87 -5.25
CA VAL A 144 16.23 4.82 -6.36
C VAL A 144 15.79 3.38 -6.58
N GLU A 145 14.49 3.18 -6.68
CA GLU A 145 13.90 1.95 -7.17
C GLU A 145 12.96 2.25 -8.34
N SER A 146 12.81 1.26 -9.21
CA SER A 146 11.78 1.26 -10.24
C SER A 146 10.44 0.92 -9.60
N ALA A 147 9.60 1.94 -9.48
CA ALA A 147 8.16 1.80 -9.32
C ALA A 147 7.49 2.46 -10.52
N TYR A 148 6.37 1.90 -10.95
CA TYR A 148 5.66 2.33 -12.15
C TYR A 148 4.38 3.04 -11.73
N LEU A 149 4.01 4.11 -12.44
CA LEU A 149 2.69 4.70 -12.23
C LEU A 149 1.63 3.73 -12.72
N GLY A 150 0.43 3.77 -12.14
CA GLY A 150 -0.69 3.00 -12.67
C GLY A 150 -0.99 3.32 -14.14
N ALA A 151 -0.72 4.55 -14.58
CA ALA A 151 -0.79 4.96 -15.98
C ALA A 151 0.21 4.22 -16.89
N ASP A 152 1.34 3.79 -16.34
CA ASP A 152 2.36 3.02 -17.05
C ASP A 152 2.10 1.51 -17.00
N VAL A 153 1.19 1.04 -16.12
CA VAL A 153 0.79 -0.38 -16.07
C VAL A 153 -0.09 -0.69 -17.27
N PRO A 154 0.33 -1.59 -18.18
CA PRO A 154 -0.43 -1.91 -19.38
C PRO A 154 -1.88 -2.27 -19.06
N GLN A 155 -2.80 -1.69 -19.85
CA GLN A 155 -4.25 -1.94 -19.79
C GLN A 155 -4.95 -1.47 -18.51
N LEU A 156 -4.24 -0.99 -17.48
CA LEU A 156 -4.88 -0.53 -16.23
C LEU A 156 -5.74 0.71 -16.44
N ALA A 157 -5.29 1.67 -17.27
CA ALA A 157 -6.08 2.85 -17.62
C ALA A 157 -7.39 2.50 -18.32
N ASP A 158 -7.35 1.59 -19.29
CA ASP A 158 -8.56 1.13 -19.95
C ASP A 158 -9.44 0.31 -19.02
N ALA A 159 -8.86 -0.57 -18.21
CA ALA A 159 -9.58 -1.35 -17.21
C ALA A 159 -10.37 -0.43 -16.28
N LEU A 160 -9.74 0.58 -15.68
CA LEU A 160 -10.40 1.55 -14.80
C LEU A 160 -11.46 2.38 -15.52
N ARG A 161 -11.24 2.72 -16.80
CA ARG A 161 -12.20 3.49 -17.60
C ARG A 161 -13.48 2.71 -17.89
N VAL A 162 -13.39 1.40 -18.13
CA VAL A 162 -14.56 0.54 -18.42
C VAL A 162 -15.16 -0.07 -17.15
N PHE A 163 -14.44 -0.03 -16.04
CA PHE A 163 -14.84 -0.62 -14.77
C PHE A 163 -16.12 0.00 -14.22
N GLU A 164 -17.17 -0.80 -14.09
CA GLU A 164 -18.42 -0.39 -13.49
C GLU A 164 -18.28 -0.31 -11.97
N ILE A 165 -18.49 0.87 -11.39
CA ILE A 165 -18.42 1.08 -9.94
C ILE A 165 -19.77 0.73 -9.30
N HIS A 166 -19.79 -0.31 -8.46
CA HIS A 166 -21.03 -0.71 -7.77
C HIS A 166 -21.50 0.36 -6.76
N PRO A 167 -22.82 0.47 -6.48
CA PRO A 167 -23.38 1.45 -5.55
C PRO A 167 -22.69 1.51 -4.18
N GLY A 168 -22.43 0.35 -3.57
CA GLY A 168 -21.79 0.21 -2.25
C GLY A 168 -20.27 -0.01 -2.30
N GLN A 169 -19.63 0.20 -3.46
CA GLN A 169 -18.20 -0.03 -3.61
C GLN A 169 -17.39 1.03 -2.90
N CYS A 170 -16.60 0.59 -1.93
CA CYS A 170 -15.70 1.41 -1.13
C CYS A 170 -14.23 1.12 -1.45
N GLY A 171 -13.93 0.33 -2.47
CA GLY A 171 -12.56 -0.04 -2.78
C GLY A 171 -12.45 -1.00 -3.96
N VAL A 172 -11.22 -1.38 -4.27
CA VAL A 172 -10.88 -2.35 -5.31
C VAL A 172 -9.57 -3.06 -4.95
N LEU A 173 -9.50 -4.34 -5.28
CA LEU A 173 -8.25 -5.09 -5.38
C LEU A 173 -7.85 -5.16 -6.86
N VAL A 174 -6.59 -4.82 -7.14
CA VAL A 174 -6.04 -4.75 -8.49
C VAL A 174 -5.10 -5.94 -8.68
N TYR A 175 -5.40 -6.75 -9.68
CA TYR A 175 -4.63 -7.92 -10.07
C TYR A 175 -4.07 -7.74 -11.49
N ALA A 176 -2.83 -8.17 -11.70
CA ALA A 176 -2.23 -8.31 -13.02
C ALA A 176 -1.80 -9.77 -13.22
N ALA A 177 -2.26 -10.41 -14.29
CA ALA A 177 -2.12 -11.86 -14.51
C ALA A 177 -2.51 -12.71 -13.27
N ASP A 178 -3.65 -12.37 -12.63
CA ASP A 178 -4.16 -12.96 -11.38
C ASP A 178 -3.22 -12.86 -10.15
N ALA A 179 -2.11 -12.12 -10.27
CA ALA A 179 -1.26 -11.77 -9.13
C ALA A 179 -1.78 -10.48 -8.49
N LEU A 180 -2.09 -10.52 -7.18
CA LEU A 180 -2.51 -9.35 -6.43
C LEU A 180 -1.39 -8.31 -6.42
N GLY A 181 -1.67 -7.10 -6.91
CA GLY A 181 -0.71 -6.01 -7.01
C GLY A 181 -0.92 -4.92 -5.97
N ALA A 182 -2.18 -4.56 -5.73
CA ALA A 182 -2.54 -3.55 -4.75
C ALA A 182 -3.96 -3.74 -4.23
N ALA A 183 -4.18 -3.40 -2.97
CA ALA A 183 -5.49 -3.17 -2.39
C ALA A 183 -5.69 -1.68 -2.16
N PHE A 184 -6.88 -1.18 -2.49
CA PHE A 184 -7.30 0.19 -2.20
C PHE A 184 -8.71 0.18 -1.64
N ALA A 185 -8.89 0.60 -0.39
CA ALA A 185 -10.18 0.74 0.25
C ALA A 185 -10.29 2.07 0.98
N VAL A 186 -11.49 2.63 1.02
CA VAL A 186 -11.81 3.91 1.64
C VAL A 186 -13.10 3.80 2.49
N PRO A 187 -13.40 4.80 3.32
CA PRO A 187 -14.53 4.75 4.26
C PRO A 187 -15.91 4.72 3.60
N HIS A 188 -16.09 5.41 2.47
CA HIS A 188 -17.39 5.69 1.87
C HIS A 188 -17.40 5.46 0.34
N PRO A 189 -18.51 5.00 -0.27
CA PRO A 189 -18.58 4.79 -1.72
C PRO A 189 -18.31 6.04 -2.56
N ASP A 190 -18.83 7.19 -2.13
CA ASP A 190 -18.54 8.46 -2.82
C ASP A 190 -17.07 8.87 -2.74
N ASP A 191 -16.38 8.53 -1.64
CA ASP A 191 -14.94 8.75 -1.54
C ASP A 191 -14.22 7.85 -2.56
N TYR A 192 -14.68 6.61 -2.73
CA TYR A 192 -14.11 5.70 -3.70
C TYR A 192 -14.30 6.22 -5.13
N ARG A 193 -15.49 6.70 -5.49
CA ARG A 193 -15.74 7.32 -6.80
C ARG A 193 -14.83 8.52 -7.05
N ALA A 194 -14.67 9.39 -6.05
CA ALA A 194 -13.79 10.56 -6.15
C ALA A 194 -12.31 10.19 -6.26
N LEU A 195 -11.89 9.09 -5.64
CA LEU A 195 -10.51 8.65 -5.57
C LEU A 195 -10.15 7.55 -6.57
N HIS A 196 -11.11 6.99 -7.30
CA HIS A 196 -10.90 5.87 -8.22
C HIS A 196 -9.78 6.16 -9.24
N ALA A 197 -9.78 7.35 -9.83
CA ALA A 197 -8.78 7.76 -10.81
C ALA A 197 -7.37 7.96 -10.22
N THR A 198 -7.21 8.03 -8.89
CA THR A 198 -5.88 8.15 -8.28
C THR A 198 -5.06 6.89 -8.46
N LEU A 199 -5.71 5.74 -8.73
CA LEU A 199 -5.03 4.49 -9.06
C LEU A 199 -4.07 4.63 -10.24
N LEU A 200 -4.32 5.53 -11.18
CA LEU A 200 -3.40 5.79 -12.30
C LEU A 200 -2.14 6.56 -11.90
N GLN A 201 -2.21 7.26 -10.78
CA GLN A 201 -1.10 8.03 -10.24
C GLN A 201 -0.36 7.27 -9.14
N ASP A 202 -0.97 6.21 -8.62
CA ASP A 202 -0.39 5.39 -7.58
C ASP A 202 0.78 4.56 -8.13
N LEU A 203 1.69 4.20 -7.22
CA LEU A 203 2.86 3.39 -7.52
C LEU A 203 2.50 1.90 -7.50
N PHE A 204 2.95 1.18 -8.52
CA PHE A 204 2.91 -0.27 -8.63
C PHE A 204 4.32 -0.84 -8.72
N GLY A 205 4.51 -2.02 -8.13
CA GLY A 205 5.78 -2.72 -8.17
C GLY A 205 6.13 -3.19 -9.58
N GLU A 206 7.42 -3.27 -9.89
CA GLU A 206 7.95 -3.73 -11.18
C GLU A 206 7.33 -5.05 -11.65
N LEU A 207 7.12 -6.01 -10.73
CA LEU A 207 6.50 -7.29 -11.07
C LEU A 207 5.09 -7.13 -11.63
N ILE A 208 4.31 -6.16 -11.13
CA ILE A 208 2.93 -5.92 -11.60
C ILE A 208 2.95 -5.31 -13.00
N HIS A 209 3.85 -4.36 -13.24
CA HIS A 209 4.09 -3.84 -14.59
C HIS A 209 4.50 -4.97 -15.56
N GLN A 210 5.44 -5.83 -15.16
CA GLN A 210 5.87 -6.97 -15.99
C GLN A 210 4.75 -7.99 -16.24
N TYR A 211 3.96 -8.33 -15.22
CA TYR A 211 2.82 -9.25 -15.36
C TYR A 211 1.72 -8.67 -16.24
N ALA A 212 1.46 -7.36 -16.17
CA ALA A 212 0.53 -6.71 -17.09
C ALA A 212 1.08 -6.66 -18.53
N GLN A 213 2.40 -6.49 -18.71
CA GLN A 213 3.04 -6.41 -20.01
C GLN A 213 3.13 -7.77 -20.74
N TYR A 214 3.48 -8.82 -20.01
CA TYR A 214 3.80 -10.14 -20.58
C TYR A 214 2.76 -11.21 -20.24
N GLY A 215 1.83 -10.91 -19.33
CA GLY A 215 0.76 -11.81 -18.94
C GLY A 215 -0.20 -12.10 -20.09
N ARG A 216 -0.73 -13.32 -20.10
CA ARG A 216 -1.84 -13.66 -21.00
C ARG A 216 -3.13 -12.98 -20.51
N PRO A 217 -4.09 -12.70 -21.41
CA PRO A 217 -5.42 -12.32 -21.00
C PRO A 217 -5.99 -13.32 -20.00
N ILE A 218 -6.62 -12.80 -18.95
CA ILE A 218 -7.19 -13.58 -17.88
C ILE A 218 -8.60 -14.01 -18.25
N ALA A 219 -9.01 -15.21 -17.83
CA ALA A 219 -10.38 -15.67 -17.99
C ALA A 219 -11.33 -14.87 -17.09
N GLU A 220 -12.39 -14.32 -17.70
CA GLU A 220 -13.49 -13.73 -16.97
C GLU A 220 -14.22 -14.80 -16.14
N PHE A 221 -14.63 -14.44 -14.92
CA PHE A 221 -15.53 -15.29 -14.16
C PHE A 221 -16.95 -15.16 -14.71
N THR A 222 -17.39 -16.15 -15.47
CA THR A 222 -18.79 -16.22 -15.91
C THR A 222 -19.61 -17.03 -14.90
N ALA A 223 -20.57 -16.36 -14.26
CA ALA A 223 -21.56 -17.00 -13.42
C ALA A 223 -22.36 -18.05 -14.23
N ARG A 224 -22.30 -19.31 -13.79
CA ARG A 224 -23.11 -20.43 -14.30
C ARG A 224 -24.13 -20.85 -13.25
N VAL A 225 -25.40 -20.69 -13.57
CA VAL A 225 -26.54 -21.15 -12.77
C VAL A 225 -27.10 -22.43 -13.39
N ASP A 226 -27.25 -23.49 -12.59
CA ASP A 226 -27.89 -24.74 -13.04
C ASP A 226 -29.41 -24.53 -13.17
N ASP A 227 -29.93 -24.66 -14.38
CA ASP A 227 -31.33 -24.40 -14.73
C ASP A 227 -32.30 -25.48 -14.20
N ARG A 228 -31.80 -26.68 -13.91
CA ARG A 228 -32.62 -27.84 -13.49
C ARG A 228 -33.42 -27.57 -12.22
N HIS A 229 -32.87 -26.73 -11.35
CA HIS A 229 -33.40 -26.39 -10.03
C HIS A 229 -34.05 -25.00 -9.98
N VAL A 230 -34.07 -24.25 -11.09
CA VAL A 230 -34.65 -22.91 -11.16
C VAL A 230 -36.07 -22.99 -11.72
N ARG A 231 -37.07 -22.92 -10.85
CA ARG A 231 -38.50 -22.96 -11.24
C ARG A 231 -39.21 -21.63 -11.05
N THR A 232 -38.59 -20.71 -10.29
CA THR A 232 -39.14 -19.40 -9.97
C THR A 232 -38.05 -18.32 -10.01
N LEU A 233 -38.46 -17.04 -10.04
CA LEU A 233 -37.54 -15.92 -9.86
C LEU A 233 -36.85 -15.93 -8.48
N ALA A 234 -37.49 -16.51 -7.46
CA ALA A 234 -36.88 -16.66 -6.15
C ALA A 234 -35.72 -17.66 -6.20
N ASP A 235 -35.88 -18.79 -6.92
CA ASP A 235 -34.83 -19.79 -7.11
C ASP A 235 -33.64 -19.20 -7.87
N LEU A 236 -33.91 -18.42 -8.94
CA LEU A 236 -32.86 -17.74 -9.69
C LEU A 236 -32.06 -16.77 -8.81
N ARG A 237 -32.74 -15.96 -7.99
CA ARG A 237 -32.08 -15.05 -7.04
C ARG A 237 -31.27 -15.81 -5.99
N ALA A 238 -31.79 -16.94 -5.50
CA ALA A 238 -31.09 -17.77 -4.53
C ALA A 238 -29.83 -18.39 -5.13
N ALA A 239 -29.90 -18.90 -6.37
CA ALA A 239 -28.77 -19.46 -7.09
C ALA A 239 -27.69 -18.41 -7.42
N ALA A 240 -28.09 -17.23 -7.87
CA ALA A 240 -27.16 -16.11 -8.11
C ALA A 240 -26.41 -15.71 -6.81
N ARG A 241 -27.14 -15.57 -5.70
CA ARG A 241 -26.53 -15.28 -4.39
C ARG A 241 -25.59 -16.40 -3.91
N ALA A 242 -25.89 -17.66 -4.23
CA ALA A 242 -25.01 -18.77 -3.89
C ALA A 242 -23.70 -18.71 -4.68
N GLN A 243 -23.77 -18.36 -5.96
CA GLN A 243 -22.60 -18.16 -6.80
C GLN A 243 -21.74 -16.98 -6.36
N GLU A 244 -22.36 -15.86 -5.96
CA GLU A 244 -21.66 -14.72 -5.38
C GLU A 244 -20.91 -15.10 -4.08
N ARG A 245 -21.53 -15.90 -3.21
CA ARG A 245 -20.88 -16.41 -1.99
C ARG A 245 -19.71 -17.33 -2.32
N ALA A 246 -19.88 -18.26 -3.25
CA ALA A 246 -18.82 -19.19 -3.67
C ALA A 246 -17.64 -18.44 -4.31
N TRP A 247 -17.92 -17.42 -5.15
CA TRP A 247 -16.90 -16.54 -5.70
C TRP A 247 -16.13 -15.83 -4.59
N ARG A 248 -16.84 -15.21 -3.63
CA ARG A 248 -16.22 -14.49 -2.52
C ARG A 248 -15.33 -15.39 -1.68
N GLU A 249 -15.81 -16.57 -1.33
CA GLU A 249 -15.05 -17.55 -0.55
C GLU A 249 -13.78 -17.99 -1.29
N ALA A 250 -13.89 -18.35 -2.57
CA ALA A 250 -12.74 -18.72 -3.40
C ALA A 250 -11.75 -17.56 -3.56
N HIS A 251 -12.25 -16.34 -3.75
CA HIS A 251 -11.43 -15.15 -3.85
C HIS A 251 -10.66 -14.89 -2.56
N ASP A 252 -11.34 -14.85 -1.42
CA ASP A 252 -10.74 -14.50 -0.13
C ASP A 252 -9.71 -15.56 0.32
N THR A 253 -9.98 -16.84 0.05
CA THR A 253 -9.11 -17.95 0.46
C THR A 253 -7.98 -18.29 -0.51
N VAL A 254 -8.08 -17.88 -1.79
CA VAL A 254 -7.06 -18.23 -2.81
C VAL A 254 -6.38 -16.99 -3.37
N MET A 255 -7.16 -16.01 -3.83
CA MET A 255 -6.64 -14.85 -4.56
C MET A 255 -6.14 -13.74 -3.62
N ALA A 256 -6.75 -13.60 -2.45
CA ALA A 256 -6.44 -12.54 -1.49
C ALA A 256 -5.89 -13.08 -0.16
N ALA A 257 -5.62 -14.38 -0.05
CA ALA A 257 -5.16 -15.05 1.17
C ALA A 257 -3.98 -14.33 1.84
N GLU A 258 -3.05 -13.84 1.03
CA GLU A 258 -1.87 -13.09 1.49
C GLU A 258 -2.20 -11.81 2.28
N LEU A 259 -3.37 -11.20 2.11
CA LEU A 259 -3.80 -10.05 2.92
C LEU A 259 -4.42 -10.46 4.26
N TYR A 260 -5.06 -11.63 4.31
CA TYR A 260 -5.77 -12.14 5.50
C TYR A 260 -4.83 -12.90 6.44
N ASP A 261 -3.96 -13.75 5.88
CA ASP A 261 -3.18 -14.73 6.63
C ASP A 261 -1.79 -14.20 7.05
N THR A 262 -1.35 -13.07 6.49
CA THR A 262 -0.04 -12.50 6.80
C THR A 262 -0.07 -11.77 8.14
N SER A 263 0.89 -12.13 9.00
CA SER A 263 1.19 -11.35 10.22
C SER A 263 2.09 -10.17 9.88
N TYR A 264 1.60 -8.96 10.11
CA TYR A 264 2.31 -7.70 9.84
C TYR A 264 2.83 -7.03 11.11
N ALA A 265 3.95 -6.32 10.99
CA ALA A 265 4.43 -5.38 11.99
C ALA A 265 3.79 -4.00 11.76
N PHE A 266 3.03 -3.50 12.74
CA PHE A 266 2.32 -2.22 12.65
C PHE A 266 3.03 -1.10 13.44
N SER A 267 3.10 0.09 12.84
CA SER A 267 3.56 1.32 13.49
C SER A 267 2.51 2.41 13.36
N ARG A 268 2.09 3.00 14.48
CA ARG A 268 1.07 4.07 14.49
C ARG A 268 1.70 5.37 14.03
N VAL A 269 1.15 5.95 12.96
CA VAL A 269 1.57 7.25 12.44
C VAL A 269 0.85 8.38 13.14
N TYR A 270 -0.47 8.25 13.34
CA TYR A 270 -1.29 9.32 13.89
C TYR A 270 -2.60 8.81 14.49
N ARG A 271 -3.18 9.55 15.45
CA ARG A 271 -4.49 9.27 16.06
C ARG A 271 -5.51 10.34 15.69
N MET A 272 -6.63 9.93 15.12
CA MET A 272 -7.69 10.75 14.52
C MET A 272 -9.02 10.51 15.26
N GLY A 273 -9.11 10.96 16.51
CA GLY A 273 -10.31 10.75 17.33
C GLY A 273 -10.63 9.27 17.52
N GLY A 274 -11.68 8.78 16.85
CA GLY A 274 -12.08 7.37 16.86
C GLY A 274 -11.26 6.44 15.97
N PHE A 275 -10.28 6.97 15.23
CA PHE A 275 -9.49 6.23 14.26
C PHE A 275 -7.99 6.33 14.52
N ASP A 276 -7.23 5.33 14.08
CA ASP A 276 -5.76 5.34 14.11
C ASP A 276 -5.22 5.11 12.69
N LEU A 277 -4.27 5.93 12.24
CA LEU A 277 -3.52 5.74 10.99
C LEU A 277 -2.26 4.92 11.29
N TRP A 278 -2.09 3.85 10.54
CA TRP A 278 -1.03 2.88 10.67
C TRP A 278 -0.22 2.73 9.39
N ARG A 279 1.02 2.33 9.59
CA ARG A 279 1.93 1.76 8.60
C ARG A 279 2.18 0.31 8.95
N PHE A 280 2.31 -0.55 7.96
CA PHE A 280 2.58 -1.95 8.21
C PHE A 280 3.58 -2.55 7.24
N LEU A 281 4.38 -3.48 7.78
CA LEU A 281 5.37 -4.24 7.04
C LEU A 281 5.08 -5.75 7.13
N PRO A 282 5.33 -6.49 6.04
CA PRO A 282 5.26 -7.93 6.05
C PRO A 282 6.45 -8.51 6.84
N PRO A 283 6.47 -9.83 7.09
CA PRO A 283 7.57 -10.47 7.80
C PRO A 283 8.85 -10.64 6.96
N PHE A 284 8.83 -10.26 5.68
CA PHE A 284 9.94 -10.39 4.73
C PHE A 284 10.44 -11.83 4.53
N HIS A 285 9.54 -12.81 4.58
CA HIS A 285 9.90 -14.20 4.34
C HIS A 285 10.47 -14.38 2.93
N ARG A 286 11.63 -15.02 2.84
CA ARG A 286 12.22 -15.42 1.56
C ARG A 286 11.55 -16.69 1.07
N GLY A 287 11.46 -16.88 -0.25
CA GLY A 287 10.85 -18.08 -0.84
C GLY A 287 9.70 -17.82 -1.82
N GLY A 288 9.60 -16.61 -2.37
CA GLY A 288 8.69 -16.30 -3.49
C GLY A 288 7.25 -15.98 -3.10
N ALA A 289 6.86 -16.14 -1.83
CA ALA A 289 5.55 -15.70 -1.35
C ALA A 289 5.37 -14.19 -1.53
N ALA A 290 4.22 -13.81 -2.08
CA ALA A 290 3.85 -12.42 -2.29
C ALA A 290 3.63 -11.73 -0.94
N GLN A 291 4.13 -10.50 -0.84
CA GLN A 291 4.17 -9.75 0.40
C GLN A 291 3.89 -8.29 0.12
N HIS A 292 3.05 -7.69 0.95
CA HIS A 292 2.60 -6.31 0.81
C HIS A 292 3.09 -5.46 1.95
N ILE A 293 3.53 -4.26 1.65
CA ILE A 293 3.56 -3.18 2.63
C ILE A 293 2.33 -2.31 2.45
N GLY A 294 2.00 -1.48 3.43
CA GLY A 294 0.89 -0.57 3.24
C GLY A 294 0.62 0.40 4.37
N GLU A 295 -0.45 1.16 4.18
CA GLU A 295 -1.01 2.06 5.17
C GLU A 295 -2.48 1.70 5.38
N ALA A 296 -2.94 1.81 6.63
CA ALA A 296 -4.31 1.51 6.99
C ALA A 296 -4.84 2.54 8.00
N ILE A 297 -6.10 2.93 7.88
CA ILE A 297 -6.83 3.60 8.96
C ILE A 297 -7.76 2.56 9.57
N THR A 298 -7.70 2.39 10.88
CA THR A 298 -8.59 1.47 11.60
C THR A 298 -9.52 2.22 12.54
N ASP A 299 -10.71 1.66 12.77
CA ASP A 299 -11.59 2.11 13.85
C ASP A 299 -11.09 1.65 15.23
N ARG A 300 -11.83 1.98 16.30
CA ARG A 300 -11.51 1.56 17.68
C ARG A 300 -11.51 0.05 17.90
N LYS A 301 -12.19 -0.70 17.03
CA LYS A 301 -12.26 -2.17 17.07
C LYS A 301 -11.14 -2.82 16.24
N GLY A 302 -10.31 -2.02 15.56
CA GLY A 302 -9.22 -2.49 14.71
C GLY A 302 -9.64 -2.77 13.27
N ARG A 303 -10.91 -2.56 12.91
CA ARG A 303 -11.41 -2.82 11.56
C ARG A 303 -10.89 -1.79 10.58
N VAL A 304 -10.49 -2.25 9.41
CA VAL A 304 -9.99 -1.39 8.34
C VAL A 304 -11.11 -0.48 7.82
N ALA A 305 -10.88 0.83 7.89
CA ALA A 305 -11.67 1.89 7.26
C ALA A 305 -11.04 2.39 5.95
N TYR A 306 -9.70 2.49 5.92
CA TYR A 306 -8.89 2.77 4.73
C TYR A 306 -7.77 1.74 4.63
N LEU A 307 -7.46 1.31 3.40
CA LEU A 307 -6.33 0.44 3.10
C LEU A 307 -5.68 0.89 1.80
N LYS A 308 -4.36 0.96 1.79
CA LYS A 308 -3.57 1.09 0.57
C LYS A 308 -2.35 0.20 0.67
N THR A 309 -2.17 -0.71 -0.28
CA THR A 309 -1.04 -1.64 -0.28
C THR A 309 -0.19 -1.54 -1.54
N PHE A 310 1.04 -2.01 -1.41
CA PHE A 310 2.01 -2.14 -2.48
C PHE A 310 2.67 -3.51 -2.37
N ARG A 311 2.59 -4.31 -3.45
CA ARG A 311 3.29 -5.58 -3.53
C ARG A 311 4.79 -5.40 -3.72
N LEU A 312 5.55 -6.06 -2.85
CA LEU A 312 7.01 -6.12 -2.92
C LEU A 312 7.48 -7.07 -4.03
N SER A 313 8.55 -6.69 -4.73
CA SER A 313 9.38 -7.57 -5.53
C SER A 313 10.30 -8.40 -4.65
N GLU A 314 10.86 -9.48 -5.19
CA GLU A 314 11.78 -10.30 -4.42
C GLU A 314 13.04 -9.54 -3.97
N ASN A 315 13.54 -8.62 -4.79
CA ASN A 315 14.65 -7.74 -4.43
C ASN A 315 14.32 -6.89 -3.19
N GLN A 316 13.09 -6.39 -3.13
CA GLN A 316 12.59 -5.59 -2.01
C GLN A 316 12.39 -6.46 -0.76
N VAL A 317 11.88 -7.68 -0.92
CA VAL A 317 11.76 -8.66 0.17
C VAL A 317 13.14 -9.02 0.73
N ARG A 318 14.15 -9.29 -0.13
CA ARG A 318 15.52 -9.60 0.31
C ARG A 318 16.15 -8.45 1.08
N ARG A 319 15.93 -7.20 0.63
CA ARG A 319 16.39 -5.99 1.33
C ARG A 319 15.70 -5.82 2.69
N GLY A 320 14.37 -5.96 2.73
CA GLY A 320 13.60 -5.91 3.97
C GLY A 320 14.04 -6.97 4.97
N HIS A 321 14.26 -8.22 4.53
CA HIS A 321 14.78 -9.30 5.36
C HIS A 321 16.17 -8.95 5.93
N LEU A 322 17.07 -8.39 5.12
CA LEU A 322 18.39 -7.97 5.59
C LEU A 322 18.29 -6.86 6.64
N LEU A 323 17.48 -5.83 6.41
CA LEU A 323 17.27 -4.74 7.36
C LEU A 323 16.60 -5.21 8.65
N GLN A 324 15.61 -6.09 8.56
CA GLN A 324 14.97 -6.71 9.71
C GLN A 324 15.96 -7.54 10.54
N SER A 325 16.82 -8.31 9.86
CA SER A 325 17.85 -9.12 10.54
C SER A 325 18.86 -8.23 11.26
N LEU A 326 19.32 -7.15 10.62
CA LEU A 326 20.21 -6.17 11.23
C LEU A 326 19.55 -5.49 12.45
N ALA A 327 18.32 -5.03 12.30
CA ALA A 327 17.58 -4.38 13.38
C ALA A 327 17.32 -5.31 14.57
N ALA A 328 17.03 -6.59 14.31
CA ALA A 328 16.81 -7.60 15.36
C ALA A 328 18.07 -7.93 16.18
N HIS A 329 19.27 -7.61 15.66
CA HIS A 329 20.55 -7.87 16.30
C HIS A 329 21.32 -6.58 16.60
N ASP A 330 20.61 -5.49 16.88
CA ASP A 330 21.17 -4.18 17.27
C ASP A 330 22.22 -3.65 16.28
N TRP A 331 22.09 -4.02 15.01
CA TRP A 331 23.03 -3.70 13.94
C TRP A 331 24.46 -4.22 14.17
N ASP A 332 24.63 -5.25 15.00
CA ASP A 332 25.89 -5.97 15.20
C ASP A 332 26.16 -6.90 13.99
N PRO A 333 27.20 -6.65 13.19
CA PRO A 333 27.49 -7.45 12.00
C PRO A 333 27.87 -8.90 12.32
N VAL A 334 28.50 -9.17 13.47
CA VAL A 334 28.92 -10.51 13.86
C VAL A 334 27.69 -11.33 14.24
N ARG A 335 26.87 -10.81 15.16
CA ARG A 335 25.63 -11.47 15.58
C ARG A 335 24.66 -11.66 14.43
N THR A 336 24.54 -10.64 13.57
CA THR A 336 23.68 -10.74 12.38
C THR A 336 24.19 -11.81 11.41
N ALA A 337 25.51 -11.91 11.22
CA ALA A 337 26.10 -12.92 10.34
C ALA A 337 25.87 -14.34 10.90
N GLU A 338 26.10 -14.54 12.20
CA GLU A 338 25.83 -15.80 12.90
C GLU A 338 24.36 -16.22 12.76
N ALA A 339 23.42 -15.31 13.05
CA ALA A 339 21.98 -15.57 12.93
C ALA A 339 21.54 -15.89 11.50
N LEU A 340 22.24 -15.35 10.50
CA LEU A 340 22.01 -15.63 9.08
C LEU A 340 22.78 -16.85 8.56
N GLY A 341 23.53 -17.55 9.41
CA GLY A 341 24.36 -18.70 9.04
C GLY A 341 25.45 -18.34 8.03
N THR A 342 26.08 -17.19 8.20
CA THR A 342 27.11 -16.66 7.29
C THR A 342 28.27 -16.03 8.05
N VAL A 343 29.33 -15.63 7.34
CA VAL A 343 30.46 -14.87 7.91
C VAL A 343 30.29 -13.36 7.71
N PRO A 344 30.90 -12.50 8.56
CA PRO A 344 30.76 -11.04 8.50
C PRO A 344 31.18 -10.40 7.16
N GLU A 345 32.16 -10.98 6.47
CA GLU A 345 32.63 -10.52 5.16
C GLU A 345 31.54 -10.70 4.09
N GLU A 346 30.87 -11.84 4.13
CA GLU A 346 29.75 -12.15 3.25
C GLU A 346 28.53 -11.29 3.58
N LEU A 347 28.26 -11.03 4.86
CA LEU A 347 27.22 -10.08 5.25
C LEU A 347 27.52 -8.68 4.71
N THR A 348 28.78 -8.23 4.78
CA THR A 348 29.23 -6.95 4.23
C THR A 348 29.01 -6.89 2.71
N ARG A 349 29.31 -7.98 1.99
CA ARG A 349 29.02 -8.08 0.54
C ARG A 349 27.52 -7.99 0.27
N ARG A 350 26.69 -8.68 1.05
CA ARG A 350 25.21 -8.62 0.92
C ARG A 350 24.68 -7.21 1.17
N ILE A 351 25.19 -6.51 2.19
CA ILE A 351 24.85 -5.09 2.46
C ILE A 351 25.19 -4.21 1.25
N ARG A 352 26.37 -4.40 0.64
CA ARG A 352 26.76 -3.64 -0.56
C ARG A 352 25.84 -3.94 -1.75
N ASN A 353 25.61 -5.22 -2.03
CA ASN A 353 24.77 -5.66 -3.15
C ASN A 353 23.30 -5.27 -2.99
N ALA A 354 22.81 -5.22 -1.76
CA ALA A 354 21.48 -4.74 -1.40
C ALA A 354 21.34 -3.21 -1.53
N GLY A 355 22.40 -2.51 -1.93
CA GLY A 355 22.39 -1.06 -2.06
C GLY A 355 22.63 -0.31 -0.75
N PHE A 356 23.03 -0.98 0.32
CA PHE A 356 23.29 -0.36 1.62
C PHE A 356 24.78 -0.10 1.88
N ALA A 357 25.59 -0.02 0.81
CA ALA A 357 27.04 0.20 0.92
C ALA A 357 27.41 1.48 1.69
N ALA A 358 26.62 2.55 1.58
CA ALA A 358 26.85 3.83 2.27
C ALA A 358 26.72 3.73 3.81
N LEU A 359 26.12 2.64 4.30
CA LEU A 359 26.12 2.35 5.73
C LEU A 359 27.51 2.00 6.21
N LEU A 360 28.33 1.37 5.36
CA LEU A 360 29.63 0.85 5.74
C LEU A 360 30.67 1.97 5.71
N ARG A 361 31.69 1.89 6.57
CA ARG A 361 32.89 2.71 6.43
C ARG A 361 33.64 2.27 5.17
N HIS A 362 34.07 3.25 4.38
CA HIS A 362 35.07 2.99 3.37
C HIS A 362 36.45 2.89 4.06
N PRO A 363 37.27 1.86 3.75
CA PRO A 363 38.67 1.90 4.12
C PRO A 363 39.29 3.14 3.47
N ARG A 364 40.09 3.87 4.25
CA ARG A 364 40.88 5.00 3.75
C ARG A 364 42.01 4.53 2.87
#